data_AF-A0A3R7FIS4-F1
#
_entry.id   AF-A0A3R7FIS4-F1
#
_cell.length_a   1.000
_cell.length_b   1.000
_cell.length_c   1.000
_cell.angle_alpha   90.00
_cell.angle_beta   90.00
_cell.angle_gamma   90.00
#
_symmetry.space_group_name_H-M   'P 1'
#
loop_
_entity.id
_entity.type
_entity.pdbx_description
1 polymer ?
#
loop_
_entity_poly.entity_id
_entity_poly.type
_entity_poly.pdbx_seq_one_letter_code
_entity_poly.pdbx_strand_id
1 'polypeptide(L)' 'MHVKYILDHKNIKNTLLYVNLENVIFQNESGEFHVKVARTPDEIKALLEVGFEYVCEKDGLLFFRKRK' A
#
# COMPACT_ATOMS: atom_id res chain seq x y z
N MET A 1 1.88 14.04 15.90
CA MET A 1 1.57 15.45 16.20
C MET A 1 2.29 16.41 15.23
N HIS A 2 2.41 16.11 13.94
CA HIS A 2 3.20 16.93 13.02
C HIS A 2 2.41 18.13 12.45
N VAL A 3 1.16 17.87 12.03
CA VAL A 3 0.27 18.85 11.38
C VAL A 3 -0.10 20.02 12.30
N LYS A 4 -0.18 19.80 13.62
CA LYS A 4 -0.56 20.81 14.61
C LYS A 4 0.49 21.93 14.75
N TYR A 5 1.77 21.59 14.68
CA TYR A 5 2.86 22.55 14.77
C TYR A 5 2.99 23.41 13.51
N ILE A 6 2.58 22.89 12.35
CA ILE A 6 2.67 23.60 11.07
C ILE A 6 1.57 24.66 10.92
N LEU A 7 0.39 24.43 11.50
CA LEU A 7 -0.80 25.28 11.31
C LEU A 7 -1.08 26.26 12.46
N ASP A 8 -0.12 26.42 13.38
CA ASP A 8 -0.10 27.43 14.45
C ASP A 8 -1.46 27.64 15.16
N HIS A 9 -2.10 26.53 15.52
CA HIS A 9 -3.30 26.49 16.37
C HIS A 9 -4.49 27.38 15.96
N LYS A 10 -4.65 27.73 14.68
CA LYS A 10 -5.74 28.64 14.25
C LYS A 10 -7.17 28.12 14.49
N ASN A 11 -7.39 26.81 14.60
CA ASN A 11 -8.66 26.24 15.06
C ASN A 11 -8.56 24.74 15.34
N ILE A 12 -8.91 24.29 16.55
CA ILE A 12 -8.85 22.86 16.91
C ILE A 12 -9.82 21.98 16.10
N LYS A 13 -10.94 22.55 15.62
CA LYS A 13 -11.90 21.83 14.76
C LYS A 13 -11.28 21.45 13.42
N ASN A 14 -10.47 22.34 12.85
CA ASN A 14 -9.75 22.05 11.61
C ASN A 14 -8.73 20.95 11.84
N THR A 15 -7.98 20.98 12.95
CA THR A 15 -7.01 19.93 13.28
C THR A 15 -7.67 18.55 13.40
N LEU A 16 -8.85 18.45 14.01
CA LEU A 16 -9.61 17.19 14.08
C LEU A 16 -10.04 16.69 12.70
N LEU A 17 -10.48 17.58 11.82
CA LEU A 17 -10.80 17.23 10.44
C LEU A 17 -9.56 16.71 9.69
N TYR A 18 -8.41 17.37 9.85
CA TYR A 18 -7.16 16.93 9.24
C TYR A 18 -6.68 15.57 9.78
N VAL A 19 -6.76 15.34 11.10
CA VAL A 19 -6.41 14.04 11.71
C VAL A 19 -7.32 12.93 11.19
N ASN A 20 -8.62 13.21 11.01
CA ASN A 20 -9.55 12.24 10.45
C ASN A 20 -9.27 11.96 8.97
N LEU A 21 -8.96 12.98 8.15
CA LEU A 21 -8.52 12.76 6.77
C LEU A 21 -7.21 11.98 6.70
N GLU A 22 -6.24 12.32 7.54
CA GLU A 22 -4.95 11.62 7.65
C GLU A 22 -5.19 10.14 7.99
N ASN A 23 -6.02 9.85 9.00
CA ASN A 23 -6.40 8.48 9.30
C ASN A 23 -7.09 7.77 8.13
N VAL A 24 -8.04 8.39 7.43
CA VAL A 24 -8.73 7.75 6.30
C VAL A 24 -7.81 7.51 5.10
N ILE A 25 -6.90 8.44 4.81
CA ILE A 25 -5.95 8.34 3.69
C ILE A 25 -4.88 7.30 4.01
N PHE A 26 -4.31 7.31 5.21
CA PHE A 26 -3.20 6.45 5.59
C PHE A 26 -3.63 5.06 6.13
N GLN A 27 -4.87 4.89 6.63
CA GLN A 27 -5.38 3.56 7.03
C GLN A 27 -5.80 2.71 5.83
N ASN A 28 -6.08 3.30 4.66
CA ASN A 28 -6.46 2.54 3.46
C ASN A 28 -5.23 2.04 2.66
N GLU A 29 -4.03 2.54 2.95
CA GLU A 29 -2.80 2.14 2.24
C GLU A 29 -1.98 1.09 3.00
N SER A 30 -2.24 0.85 4.28
CA SER A 30 -1.66 -0.28 5.03
C SER A 30 -2.35 -1.61 4.72
N GLY A 31 -2.73 -1.84 3.47
CA GLY A 31 -3.08 -3.16 3.02
C GLY A 31 -1.80 -3.98 3.04
N GLU A 32 -1.63 -4.85 4.05
CA GLU A 32 -0.52 -5.79 4.02
C GLU A 32 -0.63 -6.62 2.73
N PHE A 33 0.40 -6.59 1.90
CA PHE A 33 0.44 -7.39 0.67
C PHE A 33 1.36 -8.59 0.90
N HIS A 34 0.91 -9.77 0.49
CA HIS A 34 1.80 -10.89 0.25
C HIS A 34 2.52 -10.65 -1.08
N VAL A 35 3.84 -10.54 -1.05
CA VAL A 35 4.69 -10.33 -2.23
C VAL A 35 5.41 -11.64 -2.56
N LYS A 36 5.39 -12.02 -3.84
CA LYS A 36 6.13 -13.17 -4.36
C LYS A 36 6.85 -12.81 -5.64
N VAL A 37 7.96 -13.51 -5.91
CA VAL A 37 8.80 -13.30 -7.08
C VAL A 37 8.95 -14.63 -7.82
N ALA A 38 8.86 -14.61 -9.14
CA ALA A 38 9.00 -15.79 -9.98
C ALA A 38 9.88 -15.48 -11.20
N ARG A 39 10.50 -16.53 -11.75
CA ARG A 39 11.29 -16.45 -13.00
C ARG A 39 10.78 -17.39 -14.06
N THR A 40 10.23 -18.54 -13.63
CA THR A 40 9.82 -19.58 -14.58
C THR A 40 8.35 -19.46 -14.93
N PRO A 41 7.93 -19.83 -16.16
CA PRO A 41 6.53 -19.82 -16.55
C PRO A 41 5.63 -20.66 -15.64
N ASP A 42 6.14 -21.77 -15.11
CA ASP A 42 5.39 -22.67 -14.22
C ASP A 42 5.10 -22.01 -12.86
N GLU A 43 6.10 -21.34 -12.27
CA GLU A 43 5.92 -20.54 -11.05
C GLU A 43 4.95 -19.38 -11.26
N ILE A 44 5.08 -18.66 -12.39
CA ILE A 44 4.19 -17.53 -12.72
C ILE A 44 2.74 -18.02 -12.82
N LYS A 45 2.52 -19.14 -13.51
CA LYS A 45 1.20 -19.75 -13.65
C LYS A 45 0.61 -20.12 -12.29
N ALA A 46 1.40 -20.78 -11.42
CA ALA A 46 0.96 -21.12 -10.07
C ALA A 46 0.61 -19.87 -9.23
N LEU A 47 1.35 -18.77 -9.36
CA LEU A 47 1.04 -17.51 -8.65
C LEU A 47 -0.26 -16.87 -9.15
N LEU A 48 -0.47 -16.86 -10.46
CA LEU A 48 -1.69 -16.32 -11.07
C LEU A 48 -2.92 -17.16 -10.70
N GLU A 49 -2.82 -18.50 -10.70
CA GLU A 49 -3.91 -19.41 -10.30
C GLU A 49 -4.33 -19.22 -8.83
N VAL A 50 -3.38 -18.88 -7.96
CA VAL A 50 -3.64 -18.60 -6.54
C VAL A 50 -4.16 -17.16 -6.32
N GLY A 51 -4.27 -16.36 -7.38
CA GLY A 51 -4.85 -15.01 -7.36
C GLY A 51 -3.87 -13.92 -6.93
N PHE A 52 -2.58 -14.09 -7.22
CA PHE A 52 -1.65 -12.98 -7.18
C PHE A 52 -1.78 -12.11 -8.44
N GLU A 53 -1.63 -10.80 -8.27
CA GLU A 53 -1.57 -9.82 -9.35
C GLU A 53 -0.12 -9.56 -9.76
N TYR A 54 0.12 -9.47 -11.06
CA TYR A 54 1.40 -9.02 -11.59
C TYR A 54 1.61 -7.52 -11.34
N VAL A 55 2.82 -7.15 -10.92
CA VAL A 55 3.19 -5.75 -10.61
C VAL A 55 4.19 -5.23 -11.63
N CYS A 56 5.35 -5.87 -11.74
CA CYS A 56 6.42 -5.43 -12.64
C CYS A 56 7.44 -6.55 -12.88
N GLU A 57 8.29 -6.34 -13.88
CA GLU A 57 9.44 -7.18 -14.18
C GLU A 57 10.71 -6.34 -14.07
N LYS A 58 11.75 -6.91 -13.45
CA LYS A 58 13.07 -6.29 -13.37
C LYS A 58 14.14 -7.37 -13.38
N ASP A 59 15.16 -7.22 -14.21
CA ASP A 59 16.30 -8.15 -14.31
C ASP A 59 15.87 -9.62 -14.54
N GLY A 60 14.81 -9.83 -15.34
CA GLY A 60 14.23 -11.15 -15.62
C GLY A 60 13.50 -11.81 -14.43
N LEU A 61 13.22 -11.04 -13.37
CA LEU A 61 12.37 -11.43 -12.24
C LEU A 61 11.01 -10.76 -12.38
N LEU A 62 9.93 -11.53 -12.28
CA LEU A 62 8.58 -11.00 -12.22
C LEU A 62 8.10 -10.91 -10.77
N PHE A 63 7.56 -9.75 -10.41
CA PHE A 63 7.08 -9.43 -9.08
C PHE A 63 5.55 -9.45 -9.05
N PHE A 64 5.02 -10.12 -8.02
CA PHE A 64 3.60 -10.32 -7.83
C PHE A 64 3.18 -9.89 -6.43
N ARG A 65 1.95 -9.40 -6.29
CA ARG A 65 1.35 -9.08 -4.99
C ARG A 65 -0.05 -9.66 -4.85
N LYS A 66 -0.45 -9.99 -3.65
CA LYS A 66 -1.83 -10.34 -3.30
C LYS A 66 -2.21 -9.60 -2.03
N ARG A 67 -3.40 -8.98 -1.99
CA ARG A 67 -3.92 -8.38 -0.75
C ARG A 67 -4.08 -9.48 0.31
N LYS A 68 -3.64 -9.20 1.53
CA LYS A 68 -3.87 -10.06 2.68
C LYS A 68 -5.35 -10.08 3.07
#